data_AF-X1UC24-F1
#
_entry.id   AF-X1UC24-F1
#
_cell.length_a   1.000
_cell.length_b   1.000
_cell.length_c   1.000
_cell.angle_alpha   90.00
_cell.angle_beta   90.00
_cell.angle_gamma   90.00
#
_symmetry.space_group_name_H-M   'P 1'
#
loop_
_entity.id
_entity.type
_entity.pdbx_description
1 polymer ?
#
loop_
_entity_poly.entity_id
_entity_poly.type
_entity_poly.pdbx_seq_one_letter_code
_entity_poly.pdbx_strand_id
1 'polypeptide(L)'
;MTDSLPYIIVTNSNHSYTGRVFTLFHELTHIIRHQSGMCLVDKVEQNQKEEWTCNTFAGNFLAPVNTLVPTDDLQDITAYSRKLKISREVYLRRLKEEGMMPDLKFYTLLEQIKATYKKKVKTKGFVLPEVKSKASRGETFYNIVFEAISANRINYTDAAHALGLRVNRLINEI
;
A
#
# COMPACT_ATOMS: atom_id res chain seq x y z
N MET A 1 6.70 30.07 -9.77
CA MET A 1 5.76 29.13 -9.13
C MET A 1 6.16 27.74 -9.59
N THR A 2 6.79 26.94 -8.73
CA THR A 2 7.33 25.62 -9.09
C THR A 2 6.21 24.60 -9.03
N ASP A 3 5.57 24.38 -10.18
CA ASP A 3 4.30 23.68 -10.32
C ASP A 3 4.36 22.63 -11.44
N SER A 4 5.29 21.66 -11.38
CA SER A 4 5.42 20.74 -12.52
C SER A 4 6.11 19.39 -12.25
N LEU A 5 5.82 18.73 -11.13
CA LEU A 5 6.05 17.28 -11.05
C LEU A 5 4.78 16.60 -10.52
N PRO A 6 4.18 15.65 -11.26
CA PRO A 6 2.97 14.99 -10.79
C PRO A 6 3.30 14.13 -9.57
N TYR A 7 2.55 14.30 -8.49
CA TYR A 7 2.52 13.31 -7.42
C TYR A 7 1.78 12.06 -7.92
N ILE A 8 2.46 10.92 -7.92
CA ILE A 8 1.89 9.66 -8.41
C ILE A 8 1.86 8.66 -7.26
N ILE A 9 0.68 8.10 -7.00
CA ILE A 9 0.50 6.98 -6.09
C ILE A 9 0.24 5.73 -6.92
N VAL A 10 1.09 4.71 -6.74
CA VAL A 10 0.93 3.40 -7.40
C VAL A 10 0.62 2.35 -6.34
N THR A 11 -0.47 1.60 -6.52
CA THR A 11 -0.83 0.50 -5.61
C THR A 11 -0.55 -0.86 -6.27
N ASN A 12 -0.24 -1.87 -5.46
CA ASN A 12 -0.01 -3.22 -5.96
C ASN A 12 -1.34 -3.92 -6.30
N SER A 13 -1.56 -4.26 -7.57
CA SER A 13 -2.78 -4.94 -8.04
C SER A 13 -3.01 -6.32 -7.42
N ASN A 14 -1.99 -6.94 -6.83
CA ASN A 14 -2.13 -8.23 -6.14
C ASN A 14 -2.74 -8.09 -4.74
N HIS A 15 -2.70 -6.89 -4.15
CA HIS A 15 -3.30 -6.61 -2.85
C HIS A 15 -4.84 -6.65 -2.96
N SER A 16 -5.51 -6.93 -1.84
CA SER A 16 -6.97 -6.83 -1.79
C SER A 16 -7.42 -5.40 -2.11
N TYR A 17 -8.68 -5.24 -2.51
CA TYR A 17 -9.26 -3.91 -2.70
C TYR A 17 -9.08 -3.03 -1.45
N THR A 18 -9.39 -3.57 -0.27
CA THR A 18 -9.21 -2.87 1.01
C THR A 18 -7.74 -2.54 1.32
N GLY A 19 -6.81 -3.42 0.94
CA GLY A 19 -5.37 -3.17 1.07
C GLY A 19 -4.90 -2.03 0.17
N ARG A 20 -5.40 -1.95 -1.08
CA ARG A 20 -5.09 -0.84 -1.98
C ARG A 20 -5.66 0.50 -1.48
N VAL A 21 -6.86 0.49 -0.90
CA VAL A 21 -7.43 1.69 -0.25
C VAL A 21 -6.55 2.14 0.91
N PHE A 22 -6.10 1.22 1.76
CA PHE A 22 -5.18 1.57 2.85
C PHE A 22 -3.86 2.16 2.32
N THR A 23 -3.23 1.51 1.34
CA THR A 23 -2.01 2.03 0.69
C THR A 23 -2.23 3.42 0.12
N LEU A 24 -3.36 3.70 -0.52
CA LEU A 24 -3.65 5.03 -1.08
C LEU A 24 -3.57 6.13 -0.03
N PHE A 25 -4.21 5.95 1.14
CA PHE A 25 -4.18 6.93 2.22
C PHE A 25 -2.84 6.97 2.95
N HIS A 26 -2.13 5.85 3.01
CA HIS A 26 -0.75 5.80 3.51
C HIS A 26 0.17 6.68 2.64
N GLU A 27 0.21 6.46 1.33
CA GLU A 27 1.03 7.24 0.40
C GLU A 27 0.61 8.71 0.31
N LEU A 28 -0.70 8.99 0.41
CA LEU A 28 -1.19 10.35 0.51
C LEU A 28 -0.61 11.09 1.72
N THR A 29 -0.40 10.39 2.84
CA THR A 29 0.22 10.98 4.03
C THR A 29 1.66 11.39 3.77
N HIS A 30 2.44 10.55 3.07
CA HIS A 30 3.80 10.90 2.66
C HIS A 30 3.83 12.18 1.80
N ILE A 31 2.87 12.31 0.87
CA ILE A 31 2.76 13.51 0.03
C ILE A 31 2.42 14.75 0.87
N ILE A 32 1.39 14.68 1.73
CA ILE A 32 0.96 15.80 2.57
C ILE A 32 2.09 16.27 3.48
N ARG A 33 2.92 15.35 3.98
CA ARG A 33 4.05 15.65 4.86
C ARG A 33 5.31 16.12 4.12
N HIS A 34 5.24 16.27 2.79
CA HIS A 34 6.39 16.57 1.94
C HIS A 34 7.56 15.59 2.14
N GLN A 35 7.24 14.34 2.50
CA GLN A 35 8.21 13.25 2.69
C GLN A 35 8.47 12.52 1.37
N SER A 36 8.12 13.13 0.23
CA SER A 36 8.17 12.56 -1.11
C SER A 36 9.59 12.42 -1.63
N GLY A 37 10.35 11.47 -1.08
CA GLY A 37 11.34 10.73 -1.86
C GLY A 37 10.63 9.59 -2.59
N MET A 38 11.19 9.11 -3.71
CA MET A 38 10.83 7.77 -4.16
C MET A 38 11.12 6.83 -2.98
N CYS A 39 10.09 6.27 -2.34
CA CYS A 39 10.25 5.20 -1.35
C CYS A 39 10.76 3.95 -2.08
N LEU A 40 12.02 4.02 -2.51
CA LEU A 40 12.84 2.90 -2.91
C LEU A 40 13.05 2.09 -1.63
N VAL A 41 12.75 0.80 -1.70
CA VAL A 41 12.66 -0.14 -0.58
C VAL A 41 14.01 -0.35 0.15
N ASP A 42 15.07 0.36 -0.24
CA ASP A 42 16.43 0.19 0.28
C ASP A 42 16.80 1.14 1.44
N LYS A 43 15.87 1.96 1.96
CA LYS A 43 16.09 2.82 3.14
C LYS A 43 15.16 2.54 4.33
N VAL A 44 14.68 1.31 4.45
CA VAL A 44 13.64 0.91 5.42
C VAL A 44 14.08 1.07 6.89
N GLU A 45 15.39 1.12 7.20
CA GLU A 45 15.84 1.26 8.59
C GLU A 45 15.78 2.70 9.14
N GLN A 46 15.72 3.74 8.30
CA GLN A 46 15.77 5.13 8.77
C GLN A 46 14.42 5.75 9.16
N ASN A 47 13.28 5.06 8.98
CA ASN A 47 11.99 5.77 8.93
C ASN A 47 10.79 5.14 9.67
N GLN A 48 11.02 4.27 10.64
CA GLN A 48 9.93 3.60 11.38
C GLN A 48 8.89 4.56 11.99
N LYS A 49 9.32 5.74 12.44
CA LYS A 49 8.42 6.77 12.98
C LYS A 49 7.52 7.37 11.90
N GLU A 50 8.04 7.56 10.69
CA GLU A 50 7.26 8.07 9.56
C GLU A 50 6.25 7.03 9.10
N GLU A 51 6.67 5.78 8.92
CA GLU A 51 5.79 4.66 8.61
C GLU A 51 4.66 4.51 9.63
N TRP A 52 4.98 4.63 10.93
CA TRP A 52 3.98 4.61 11.99
C TRP A 52 3.00 5.79 11.88
N THR A 53 3.50 6.98 11.54
CA THR A 53 2.67 8.18 11.34
C THR A 53 1.71 7.99 10.15
N CYS A 54 2.21 7.48 9.02
CA CYS A 54 1.41 7.21 7.83
C CYS A 54 0.36 6.13 8.07
N ASN A 55 0.73 5.06 8.78
CA ASN A 55 -0.21 4.01 9.17
C ASN A 55 -1.30 4.53 10.13
N THR A 56 -0.91 5.33 11.11
CA THR A 56 -1.84 5.94 12.07
C THR A 56 -2.81 6.89 11.36
N PHE A 57 -2.31 7.73 10.45
CA PHE A 57 -3.16 8.62 9.66
C PHE A 57 -4.14 7.82 8.80
N ALA A 58 -3.67 6.85 8.02
CA ALA A 58 -4.52 6.04 7.14
C ALA A 58 -5.59 5.28 7.95
N GLY A 59 -5.22 4.72 9.10
CA GLY A 59 -6.14 4.07 10.03
C GLY A 59 -7.20 5.02 10.57
N ASN A 60 -6.80 6.18 11.10
CA ASN A 60 -7.69 7.19 11.63
C ASN A 60 -8.66 7.75 10.56
N PHE A 61 -8.16 7.97 9.36
CA PHE A 61 -8.95 8.47 8.25
C PHE A 61 -10.02 7.45 7.81
N LEU A 62 -9.60 6.18 7.66
CA LEU A 62 -10.47 5.12 7.16
C LEU A 62 -11.45 4.56 8.21
N ALA A 63 -11.08 4.62 9.48
CA ALA A 63 -11.90 4.21 10.62
C ALA A 63 -11.77 5.23 11.77
N PRO A 64 -12.48 6.36 11.67
CA PRO A 64 -12.52 7.36 12.73
C PRO A 64 -13.13 6.79 14.01
N VAL A 65 -12.72 7.30 15.17
CA VAL A 65 -13.11 6.77 16.49
C VAL A 65 -14.63 6.68 16.69
N ASN A 66 -15.41 7.65 16.19
CA ASN A 66 -16.88 7.65 16.28
C ASN A 66 -17.56 6.57 15.42
N THR A 67 -16.82 5.89 14.55
CA THR A 67 -17.31 4.76 13.75
C THR A 67 -16.99 3.41 14.39
N LEU A 68 -16.16 3.40 15.43
CA LEU A 68 -15.75 2.19 16.11
C LEU A 68 -16.79 1.79 17.16
N VAL A 69 -17.11 0.51 17.16
CA VAL A 69 -17.91 -0.14 18.20
C VAL A 69 -17.01 -1.15 18.91
N PRO A 70 -16.77 -1.01 20.23
CA PRO A 70 -16.01 -1.98 21.01
C PRO A 70 -16.63 -3.37 20.90
N THR A 71 -15.81 -4.35 20.54
CA THR A 71 -16.20 -5.75 20.42
C THR A 71 -14.96 -6.63 20.52
N ASP A 72 -15.10 -7.83 21.08
CA ASP A 72 -14.09 -8.88 21.02
C ASP A 72 -14.54 -10.10 20.21
N ASP A 73 -15.67 -9.98 19.50
CA ASP A 73 -16.19 -11.00 18.61
C ASP A 73 -15.69 -10.83 17.17
N LEU A 74 -15.27 -11.95 16.56
CA LEU A 74 -14.70 -11.95 15.22
C LEU A 74 -15.77 -11.69 14.13
N GLN A 75 -17.02 -12.08 14.36
CA GLN A 75 -18.11 -11.84 13.40
C GLN A 75 -18.45 -10.35 13.35
N ASP A 76 -18.54 -9.71 14.53
CA ASP A 76 -18.70 -8.27 14.66
C ASP A 76 -17.56 -7.50 13.99
N ILE A 77 -16.30 -7.85 14.29
CA ILE A 77 -15.13 -7.23 13.63
C ILE A 77 -15.24 -7.34 12.11
N THR A 78 -15.69 -8.49 11.60
CA THR A 78 -15.90 -8.71 10.18
C THR A 78 -17.03 -7.86 9.61
N ALA A 79 -18.14 -7.73 10.34
CA ALA A 79 -19.28 -6.92 9.95
C ALA A 79 -18.93 -5.43 9.90
N TYR A 80 -18.30 -4.90 10.95
CA TYR A 80 -17.91 -3.51 11.06
C TYR A 80 -16.80 -3.14 10.05
N SER A 81 -15.78 -3.99 9.88
CA SER A 81 -14.73 -3.73 8.88
C SER A 81 -15.29 -3.69 7.46
N ARG A 82 -16.27 -4.56 7.16
CA ARG A 82 -16.96 -4.58 5.85
C ARG A 82 -17.77 -3.31 5.63
N LYS A 83 -18.49 -2.82 6.65
CA LYS A 83 -19.27 -1.58 6.59
C LYS A 83 -18.36 -0.38 6.25
N LEU A 84 -17.17 -0.35 6.83
CA LEU A 84 -16.15 0.68 6.58
C LEU A 84 -15.28 0.43 5.34
N LYS A 85 -15.50 -0.70 4.63
CA LYS A 85 -14.70 -1.10 3.46
C LYS A 85 -13.18 -1.17 3.72
N ILE A 86 -12.80 -1.62 4.92
CA ILE A 86 -11.42 -1.85 5.33
C ILE A 86 -11.17 -3.32 5.66
N SER A 87 -9.91 -3.70 5.86
CA SER A 87 -9.57 -5.04 6.34
C SER A 87 -9.94 -5.21 7.82
N ARG A 88 -10.11 -6.48 8.23
CA ARG A 88 -10.38 -6.82 9.64
C ARG A 88 -9.22 -6.40 10.54
N GLU A 89 -8.00 -6.49 10.03
CA GLU A 89 -6.78 -6.09 10.73
C GLU A 89 -6.71 -4.59 10.97
N VAL A 90 -7.14 -3.76 10.01
CA VAL A 90 -7.19 -2.31 10.20
C VAL A 90 -8.22 -1.99 11.28
N TYR A 91 -9.43 -2.56 11.19
CA TYR A 91 -10.46 -2.34 12.22
C TYR A 91 -9.99 -2.79 13.62
N LEU A 92 -9.39 -3.99 13.70
CA LEU A 92 -8.85 -4.55 14.93
C LEU A 92 -7.73 -3.68 15.52
N ARG A 93 -6.82 -3.16 14.70
CA ARG A 93 -5.78 -2.23 15.14
C ARG A 93 -6.36 -0.92 15.66
N ARG A 94 -7.40 -0.40 15.02
CA ARG A 94 -8.08 0.82 15.46
C ARG A 94 -8.74 0.64 16.83
N LEU A 95 -9.42 -0.49 17.07
CA LEU A 95 -9.93 -0.81 18.41
C LEU A 95 -8.82 -0.81 19.47
N LYS A 96 -7.65 -1.38 19.13
CA LYS A 96 -6.49 -1.40 20.03
C LYS A 96 -5.94 0.00 20.29
N GLU A 97 -5.75 0.79 19.25
CA GLU A 97 -5.19 2.15 19.33
C GLU A 97 -6.06 3.10 20.16
N GLU A 98 -7.38 2.96 20.09
CA GLU A 98 -8.34 3.73 20.89
C GLU A 98 -8.54 3.16 22.32
N GLY A 99 -7.75 2.16 22.72
CA GLY A 99 -7.85 1.54 24.06
C GLY A 99 -9.13 0.73 24.28
N MET A 100 -9.86 0.40 23.21
CA MET A 100 -11.12 -0.38 23.25
C MET A 100 -10.88 -1.90 23.27
N MET A 101 -9.62 -2.34 23.19
CA MET A 101 -9.25 -3.75 23.18
C MET A 101 -7.94 -4.02 23.95
N PRO A 102 -7.92 -4.98 24.90
CA PRO A 102 -6.71 -5.40 25.58
C PRO A 102 -5.71 -6.11 24.65
N ASP A 103 -4.41 -5.97 24.93
CA ASP A 103 -3.32 -6.56 24.15
C ASP A 103 -3.48 -8.07 23.91
N LEU A 104 -3.78 -8.84 24.96
CA LEU A 104 -3.91 -10.30 24.86
C LEU A 104 -5.01 -10.72 23.86
N LYS A 105 -6.15 -10.03 23.91
CA LYS A 105 -7.29 -10.26 23.02
C LYS A 105 -6.96 -9.85 21.59
N PHE A 106 -6.31 -8.69 21.42
CA PHE A 106 -5.84 -8.22 20.13
C PHE A 106 -4.97 -9.26 19.41
N TYR A 107 -3.93 -9.79 20.07
CA TYR A 107 -3.03 -10.75 19.44
C TYR A 107 -3.75 -12.06 19.10
N THR A 108 -4.66 -12.53 19.96
CA THR A 108 -5.45 -13.75 19.71
C THR A 108 -6.35 -13.60 18.48
N LEU A 109 -7.10 -12.50 18.39
CA LEU A 109 -7.98 -12.21 17.26
C LEU A 109 -7.19 -11.97 15.96
N LEU A 110 -6.03 -11.33 16.05
CA LEU A 110 -5.16 -11.11 14.90
C LEU A 110 -4.71 -12.43 14.28
N GLU A 111 -4.32 -13.41 15.10
CA GLU A 111 -3.93 -14.73 14.62
C GLU A 111 -5.11 -15.50 14.01
N GLN A 112 -6.30 -15.41 14.62
CA GLN A 112 -7.52 -15.97 14.03
C GLN A 112 -7.82 -15.36 12.66
N ILE A 113 -7.73 -14.03 12.51
CA ILE A 113 -7.91 -13.35 11.23
C ILE A 113 -6.90 -13.86 10.21
N LYS A 114 -5.61 -13.94 10.55
CA LYS A 114 -4.56 -14.43 9.65
C LYS A 114 -4.81 -15.87 9.20
N ALA A 115 -5.26 -16.74 10.10
CA ALA A 115 -5.56 -18.14 9.79
C ALA A 115 -6.68 -18.29 8.74
N THR A 116 -7.57 -17.31 8.60
CA THR A 116 -8.63 -17.35 7.57
C THR A 116 -8.14 -17.06 6.15
N TYR A 117 -6.92 -16.54 5.96
CA TYR A 117 -6.40 -16.26 4.62
C TYR A 117 -5.90 -17.53 3.93
N LYS A 118 -6.61 -17.95 2.88
CA LYS A 118 -6.12 -19.00 1.98
C LYS A 118 -4.91 -18.48 1.20
N LYS A 119 -3.84 -19.27 1.13
CA LYS A 119 -2.72 -18.99 0.22
C LYS A 119 -3.26 -18.99 -1.21
N LYS A 120 -3.13 -17.86 -1.92
CA LYS A 120 -3.45 -17.80 -3.35
C LYS A 120 -2.57 -18.82 -4.08
N VAL A 121 -3.20 -19.82 -4.69
CA VAL A 121 -2.50 -20.74 -5.59
C VAL A 121 -2.07 -19.93 -6.81
N LYS A 122 -0.77 -19.92 -7.10
CA LYS A 122 -0.24 -19.23 -8.29
C LYS A 122 -0.74 -19.98 -9.52
N THR A 123 -1.74 -19.45 -10.21
CA THR A 123 -2.16 -19.94 -11.53
C THR A 123 -1.04 -19.64 -12.54
N LYS A 124 -0.56 -20.67 -13.23
CA LYS A 124 0.42 -20.54 -14.31
C LYS A 124 -0.24 -19.88 -15.52
N GLY A 125 0.04 -18.60 -15.73
CA GLY A 125 -0.26 -17.89 -16.97
C GLY A 125 1.01 -17.14 -17.40
N PHE A 126 1.35 -17.20 -18.69
CA PHE A 126 2.47 -16.46 -19.24
C PHE A 126 1.96 -15.13 -19.78
N VAL A 127 2.32 -14.03 -19.12
CA VAL A 127 2.14 -12.66 -19.59
C VAL A 127 3.50 -12.01 -19.57
N LEU A 128 3.86 -11.29 -20.63
CA LEU A 128 5.11 -10.55 -20.68
C LEU A 128 5.18 -9.57 -19.49
N PRO A 129 6.29 -9.54 -18.72
CA PRO A 129 6.47 -8.64 -17.59
C PRO A 129 6.14 -7.18 -17.86
N GLU A 130 6.44 -6.68 -19.05
CA GLU A 130 6.25 -5.29 -19.49
C GLU A 130 4.76 -4.98 -19.63
N VAL A 131 4.04 -5.85 -20.34
CA VAL A 131 2.57 -5.79 -20.47
C VAL A 131 1.91 -5.86 -19.10
N LYS A 132 2.37 -6.76 -18.23
CA LYS A 132 1.87 -6.88 -16.86
C LYS A 132 2.16 -5.62 -16.03
N SER A 133 3.35 -5.05 -16.15
CA SER A 133 3.76 -3.83 -15.45
C SER A 133 2.88 -2.65 -15.86
N LYS A 134 2.78 -2.38 -17.16
CA LYS A 134 1.93 -1.32 -17.73
C LYS A 134 0.46 -1.47 -17.30
N ALA A 135 -0.09 -2.68 -17.39
CA ALA A 135 -1.48 -2.94 -17.00
C ALA A 135 -1.73 -2.80 -15.48
N SER A 136 -0.77 -3.19 -14.63
CA SER A 136 -0.96 -3.18 -13.18
C SER A 136 -0.69 -1.84 -12.52
N ARG A 137 0.19 -1.01 -13.11
CA ARG A 137 0.62 0.28 -12.56
C ARG A 137 -0.02 1.48 -13.26
N GLY A 138 -0.61 1.25 -14.43
CA GLY A 138 -1.24 2.29 -15.25
C GLY A 138 -0.29 2.81 -16.32
N GLU A 139 -0.85 3.06 -17.51
CA GLU A 139 -0.11 3.55 -18.69
C GLU A 139 0.53 4.91 -18.46
N THR A 140 -0.16 5.82 -17.77
CA THR A 140 0.39 7.15 -17.45
C THR A 140 1.68 7.07 -16.64
N PHE A 141 1.68 6.28 -15.55
CA PHE A 141 2.88 6.10 -14.74
C PHE A 141 4.01 5.44 -15.54
N TYR A 142 3.67 4.41 -16.32
CA TYR A 142 4.63 3.72 -17.18
C TYR A 142 5.34 4.70 -18.12
N ASN A 143 4.57 5.53 -18.83
CA ASN A 143 5.10 6.49 -19.78
C ASN A 143 5.93 7.60 -19.11
N ILE A 144 5.51 8.10 -17.94
CA ILE A 144 6.27 9.11 -17.17
C ILE A 144 7.63 8.56 -16.75
N VAL A 145 7.72 7.30 -16.33
CA VAL A 145 9.00 6.68 -15.98
C VAL A 145 9.90 6.58 -17.20
N PHE A 146 9.39 6.13 -18.35
CA PHE A 146 10.18 6.06 -19.59
C PHE A 146 10.66 7.44 -20.06
N GLU A 147 9.80 8.46 -20.03
CA GLU A 147 10.18 9.84 -20.35
C GLU A 147 11.30 10.34 -19.41
N ALA A 148 11.23 10.02 -18.12
CA ALA A 148 12.25 10.39 -17.15
C ALA A 148 13.60 9.70 -17.42
N ILE A 149 13.61 8.45 -17.92
CA ILE A 149 14.83 7.78 -18.39
C ILE A 149 15.40 8.54 -19.59
N SER A 150 14.59 8.79 -20.63
CA SER A 150 15.03 9.47 -21.85
C SER A 150 15.57 10.89 -21.58
N ALA A 151 15.03 11.56 -20.57
CA ALA A 151 15.48 12.87 -20.12
C ALA A 151 16.66 12.83 -19.12
N ASN A 152 17.25 11.67 -18.85
CA ASN A 152 18.31 11.45 -17.84
C ASN A 152 17.95 11.98 -16.44
N ARG A 153 16.67 11.99 -16.07
CA ARG A 153 16.19 12.43 -14.75
C ARG A 153 16.24 11.33 -13.70
N ILE A 154 16.19 10.07 -14.13
CA ILE A 154 16.35 8.87 -13.29
C ILE A 154 17.27 7.88 -14.00
N ASN A 155 17.94 7.02 -13.23
CA ASN A 155 18.74 5.93 -13.80
C ASN A 155 17.88 4.68 -14.06
N TYR A 156 18.43 3.73 -14.81
CA TYR A 156 17.75 2.48 -15.15
C TYR A 156 17.41 1.60 -13.93
N THR A 157 18.18 1.68 -12.85
CA THR A 157 17.93 0.92 -11.61
C THR A 157 16.68 1.44 -10.90
N ASP A 158 16.57 2.77 -10.76
CA ASP A 158 15.40 3.43 -10.16
C ASP A 158 14.14 3.18 -11.00
N ALA A 159 14.26 3.26 -12.32
CA ALA A 159 13.17 2.95 -13.24
C ALA A 159 12.75 1.48 -13.17
N ALA A 160 13.71 0.54 -13.10
CA ALA A 160 13.44 -0.89 -12.97
C ALA A 160 12.68 -1.17 -11.68
N HIS A 161 13.08 -0.54 -10.57
CA HIS A 161 12.38 -0.64 -9.30
C HIS A 161 10.96 -0.06 -9.39
N ALA A 162 10.80 1.16 -9.92
CA ALA A 162 9.51 1.83 -10.10
C ALA A 162 8.51 0.98 -10.91
N LEU A 163 8.98 0.38 -12.01
CA LEU A 163 8.15 -0.44 -12.89
C LEU A 163 8.07 -1.91 -12.43
N GLY A 164 8.85 -2.33 -11.44
CA GLY A 164 8.97 -3.74 -11.04
C GLY A 164 9.47 -4.63 -12.17
N LEU A 165 10.36 -4.12 -13.01
CA LEU A 165 11.00 -4.81 -14.13
C LEU A 165 12.46 -5.08 -13.81
N ARG A 166 13.11 -5.93 -14.61
CA ARG A 166 14.57 -6.08 -14.58
C ARG A 166 15.19 -5.04 -15.50
N VAL A 167 16.36 -4.51 -15.14
CA VAL A 167 17.08 -3.49 -15.94
C VAL A 167 17.25 -3.91 -17.40
N ASN A 168 17.64 -5.16 -17.67
CA ASN A 168 17.82 -5.65 -19.03
C ASN A 168 16.53 -5.67 -19.88
N ARG A 169 15.36 -5.72 -19.24
CA ARG A 169 14.07 -5.67 -19.95
C ARG A 169 13.70 -4.25 -20.34
N LEU A 170 14.08 -3.26 -19.54
CA LEU A 170 13.90 -1.84 -19.86
C LEU A 170 14.75 -1.42 -21.07
N ILE A 171 16.01 -1.86 -21.11
CA ILE A 171 16.93 -1.55 -22.21
C ILE A 171 16.40 -2.06 -23.55
N ASN A 172 15.65 -3.16 -23.56
CA ASN A 172 15.09 -3.75 -24.78
C ASN A 172 13.78 -3.10 -25.25
N GLU A 173 13.17 -2.20 -24.47
CA GLU A 173 11.94 -1.46 -24.85
C GLU A 173 12.22 -0.07 -25.42
N ILE A 174 13.46 0.41 -25.33
CA ILE A 174 13.94 1.67 -25.91
C ILE A 174 14.57 1.38 -27.27
#